data_AF-C5F186-F1
#
_entry.id   AF-C5F186-F1
#
_cell.length_a   1.000
_cell.length_b   1.000
_cell.length_c   1.000
_cell.angle_alpha   90.00
_cell.angle_beta   90.00
_cell.angle_gamma   90.00
#
_symmetry.space_group_name_H-M   'P 1'
#
loop_
_entity.id
_entity.type
_entity.pdbx_description
1 polymer ?
#
loop_
_entity_poly.entity_id
_entity_poly.type
_entity_poly.pdbx_seq_one_letter_code
_entity_poly.pdbx_strand_id
1 'polypeptide(L)'
;MAIIGILGTVGYVIYPQSLLNLAQEQIVNHLNYTRFLALNSSKQIMQNAFCQSDFCQEERERYQESFWRLQFADLKNIGWAYSVFSDSARSSKTKNFDDRPMDSFEVARDSMSGKYLSVYTYNNTKFANGLREGDLSISKRYGVSKVQMYGGCGKQNGGRILFDDLGFVRCKKSGEKVSYPDGEVILELMDNFGASVRICISENGLVEKC
;
A
#
# COMPACT_ATOMS: atom_id res chain seq x y z
N MET A 1 -7.75 -47.43 -42.81
CA MET A 1 -6.94 -46.27 -42.38
C MET A 1 -7.89 -45.13 -42.02
N ALA A 2 -8.43 -45.13 -40.80
CA ALA A 2 -9.17 -44.00 -40.24
C ALA A 2 -9.11 -44.12 -38.71
N ILE A 3 -7.88 -44.19 -38.21
CA ILE A 3 -7.56 -44.02 -36.80
C ILE A 3 -6.67 -42.77 -36.78
N ILE A 4 -6.88 -41.92 -35.77
CA ILE A 4 -6.22 -40.64 -35.49
C ILE A 4 -7.01 -39.45 -36.05
N GLY A 5 -7.77 -38.79 -35.16
CA GLY A 5 -8.41 -37.52 -35.50
C GLY A 5 -9.41 -36.95 -34.49
N ILE A 6 -9.55 -37.52 -33.29
CA ILE A 6 -10.48 -36.97 -32.27
C ILE A 6 -9.81 -36.98 -30.90
N LEU A 7 -8.77 -36.17 -30.71
CA LEU A 7 -8.18 -35.87 -29.39
C LEU A 7 -7.56 -34.44 -29.38
N GLY A 8 -8.19 -33.49 -30.07
CA GLY A 8 -7.59 -32.20 -30.39
C GLY A 8 -8.32 -30.95 -29.89
N THR A 9 -9.24 -31.03 -28.93
CA THR A 9 -10.01 -29.87 -28.42
C THR A 9 -10.61 -30.29 -27.06
N VAL A 10 -10.44 -29.67 -25.89
CA VAL A 10 -10.00 -28.34 -25.47
C VAL A 10 -9.37 -28.54 -24.09
N GLY A 11 -8.04 -28.51 -24.01
CA GLY A 11 -7.33 -28.41 -22.75
C GLY A 11 -7.19 -26.94 -22.37
N TYR A 12 -8.29 -26.26 -22.01
CA TYR A 12 -8.17 -25.03 -21.22
C TYR A 12 -7.75 -25.47 -19.81
N VAL A 13 -6.45 -25.74 -19.66
CA VAL A 13 -5.85 -25.93 -18.34
C VAL A 13 -5.96 -24.57 -17.67
N ILE A 14 -6.98 -24.39 -16.85
CA ILE A 14 -7.03 -23.31 -15.86
C ILE A 14 -5.83 -23.56 -14.95
N TYR A 15 -4.69 -22.99 -15.31
CA TYR A 15 -3.53 -22.98 -14.43
C TYR A 15 -3.95 -22.23 -13.17
N PRO A 16 -3.97 -22.86 -11.99
CA PRO A 16 -4.23 -22.13 -10.77
C PRO A 16 -3.10 -21.09 -10.63
N GLN A 17 -3.45 -19.80 -10.66
CA GLN A 17 -2.47 -18.75 -10.35
C GLN A 17 -1.91 -19.04 -8.95
N SER A 18 -0.60 -18.96 -8.80
CA SER A 18 0.02 -19.09 -7.48
C SER A 18 -0.57 -18.03 -6.54
N LEU A 19 -0.74 -18.36 -5.26
CA LEU A 19 -1.24 -17.39 -4.28
C LEU A 19 -0.34 -16.14 -4.21
N LEU A 20 0.96 -16.28 -4.48
CA LEU A 20 1.88 -15.16 -4.63
C LEU A 20 1.51 -14.24 -5.80
N ASN A 21 1.11 -14.77 -6.96
CA ASN A 21 0.65 -13.96 -8.09
C ASN A 21 -0.63 -13.18 -7.74
N LEU A 22 -1.54 -13.80 -6.99
CA LEU A 22 -2.75 -13.10 -6.50
C LEU A 22 -2.40 -11.98 -5.50
N ALA A 23 -1.43 -12.22 -4.61
CA ALA A 23 -0.91 -11.18 -3.71
C ALA A 23 -0.29 -10.02 -4.50
N GLN A 24 0.51 -10.34 -5.51
CA GLN A 24 1.15 -9.38 -6.40
C GLN A 24 0.10 -8.52 -7.12
N GLU A 25 -0.94 -9.14 -7.69
CA GLU A 25 -2.04 -8.43 -8.35
C GLU A 25 -2.80 -7.49 -7.40
N GLN A 26 -3.13 -7.96 -6.20
CA GLN A 26 -3.81 -7.14 -5.21
C GLN A 26 -2.98 -5.91 -4.83
N ILE A 27 -1.67 -6.08 -4.63
CA ILE A 27 -0.78 -4.99 -4.25
C ILE A 27 -0.58 -4.01 -5.42
N VAL A 28 -0.40 -4.50 -6.66
CA VAL A 28 -0.33 -3.65 -7.85
C VAL A 28 -1.59 -2.79 -7.98
N ASN A 29 -2.77 -3.39 -7.80
CA ASN A 29 -4.03 -2.66 -7.85
C ASN A 29 -4.12 -1.60 -6.75
N HIS A 30 -3.72 -1.92 -5.52
CA HIS A 30 -3.74 -0.96 -4.42
C HIS A 30 -2.68 0.12 -4.54
N LEU A 31 -1.51 -0.14 -5.14
CA LEU A 31 -0.51 0.88 -5.46
C LEU A 31 -1.03 1.84 -6.53
N ASN A 32 -1.60 1.33 -7.62
CA ASN A 32 -2.24 2.15 -8.64
C ASN A 32 -3.39 2.99 -8.07
N TYR A 33 -4.19 2.40 -7.17
CA TYR A 33 -5.23 3.13 -6.45
C TYR A 33 -4.64 4.21 -5.52
N THR A 34 -3.55 3.91 -4.81
CA THR A 34 -2.86 4.90 -3.97
C THR A 34 -2.36 6.08 -4.81
N ARG A 35 -1.78 5.82 -5.98
CA ARG A 35 -1.36 6.85 -6.93
C ARG A 35 -2.54 7.66 -7.46
N PHE A 36 -3.65 7.00 -7.78
CA PHE A 36 -4.89 7.66 -8.17
C PHE A 36 -5.40 8.60 -7.06
N LEU A 37 -5.35 8.17 -5.79
CA LEU A 37 -5.73 9.02 -4.66
C LEU A 37 -4.80 10.24 -4.55
N ALA A 38 -3.49 10.09 -4.73
CA ALA A 38 -2.55 11.21 -4.72
C ALA A 38 -2.85 12.24 -5.82
N LEU A 39 -3.11 11.79 -7.04
CA LEU A 39 -3.43 12.65 -8.18
C LEU A 39 -4.78 13.38 -8.05
N ASN A 40 -5.73 12.81 -7.30
CA ASN A 40 -7.09 13.36 -7.17
C ASN A 40 -7.36 13.99 -5.79
N SER A 41 -6.48 13.83 -4.81
CA SER A 41 -6.63 14.50 -3.52
C SER A 41 -6.07 15.91 -3.63
N SER A 42 -6.95 16.91 -3.73
CA SER A 42 -6.55 18.30 -3.57
C SER A 42 -6.32 18.60 -2.08
N LYS A 43 -5.18 18.20 -1.53
CA LYS A 43 -4.75 18.67 -0.21
C LYS A 43 -4.26 20.11 -0.33
N GLN A 44 -5.19 21.05 -0.29
CA GLN A 44 -4.92 22.50 -0.41
C GLN A 44 -4.23 23.10 0.84
N ILE A 45 -3.53 22.28 1.61
CA ILE A 45 -2.85 22.62 2.86
C ILE A 45 -1.77 23.70 2.64
N MET A 46 -1.19 23.76 1.44
CA MET A 46 -0.11 24.72 1.11
C MET A 46 -0.54 26.20 1.13
N GLN A 47 -1.83 26.53 1.11
CA GLN A 47 -2.31 27.92 1.06
C GLN A 47 -3.04 28.33 2.35
N ASN A 48 -2.67 29.49 2.91
CA ASN A 48 -3.19 30.04 4.17
C ASN A 48 -4.73 30.08 4.27
N ALA A 49 -5.41 30.38 3.17
CA ALA A 49 -6.87 30.58 3.15
C ALA A 49 -7.69 29.27 3.08
N PHE A 50 -7.06 28.12 2.82
CA PHE A 50 -7.75 26.86 2.52
C PHE A 50 -7.43 25.72 3.48
N CYS A 51 -6.54 25.96 4.44
CA CYS A 51 -6.26 24.98 5.46
C CYS A 51 -7.32 25.05 6.57
N GLN A 52 -8.15 24.00 6.67
CA GLN A 52 -9.30 23.91 7.60
C GLN A 52 -8.96 23.19 8.92
N SER A 53 -7.68 22.98 9.22
CA SER A 53 -7.19 22.24 10.38
C SER A 53 -6.72 23.19 11.49
N ASP A 54 -6.91 22.82 12.76
CA ASP A 54 -6.32 23.55 13.90
C ASP A 54 -4.77 23.50 13.90
N PHE A 55 -4.17 22.69 13.02
CA PHE A 55 -2.73 22.41 12.94
C PHE A 55 -2.10 22.83 11.60
N CYS A 56 -2.65 23.87 10.97
CA CYS A 56 -2.26 24.28 9.62
C CYS A 56 -0.78 24.59 9.41
N GLN A 57 -0.09 25.07 10.44
CA GLN A 57 1.34 25.33 10.35
C GLN A 57 2.11 24.01 10.28
N GLU A 58 1.84 23.08 11.19
CA GLU A 58 2.45 21.76 11.21
C GLU A 58 2.15 20.97 9.94
N GLU A 59 0.93 21.05 9.41
CA GLU A 59 0.56 20.39 8.17
C GLU A 59 1.29 20.96 6.94
N ARG A 60 1.61 22.25 6.94
CA ARG A 60 2.41 22.87 5.88
C ARG A 60 3.87 22.51 5.96
N GLU A 61 4.46 22.62 7.14
CA GLU A 61 5.87 22.28 7.37
C GLU A 61 6.16 20.81 7.05
N ARG A 62 5.16 19.95 7.25
CA ARG A 62 5.26 18.50 7.06
C ARG A 62 4.37 18.02 5.92
N TYR A 63 4.08 18.86 4.93
CA TYR A 63 3.16 18.53 3.84
C TYR A 63 3.50 17.22 3.12
N GLN A 64 4.79 16.97 2.87
CA GLN A 64 5.26 15.73 2.22
C GLN A 64 4.95 14.49 3.08
N GLU A 65 4.92 14.64 4.41
CA GLU A 65 4.50 13.60 5.33
C GLU A 65 3.00 13.28 5.22
N SER A 66 2.24 14.04 4.43
CA SER A 66 0.81 13.82 4.18
C SER A 66 0.51 13.10 2.87
N PHE A 67 1.54 12.78 2.08
CA PHE A 67 1.36 12.03 0.83
C PHE A 67 0.69 10.69 1.07
N TRP A 68 -0.22 10.33 0.15
CA TRP A 68 -0.89 9.04 0.12
C TRP A 68 0.15 7.93 -0.01
N ARG A 69 -0.02 6.88 0.79
CA ARG A 69 0.95 5.79 0.87
C ARG A 69 0.31 4.42 0.98
N LEU A 70 1.06 3.44 0.52
CA LEU A 70 0.92 2.05 0.92
C LEU A 70 2.05 1.72 1.90
N GLN A 71 1.69 1.26 3.09
CA GLN A 71 2.64 0.95 4.16
C GLN A 71 2.47 -0.49 4.62
N PHE A 72 3.56 -1.25 4.58
CA PHE A 72 3.61 -2.61 5.12
C PHE A 72 3.87 -2.61 6.63
N ALA A 73 3.33 -3.59 7.32
CA ALA A 73 3.62 -3.89 8.71
C ALA A 73 3.67 -5.40 8.93
N ASP A 74 4.64 -5.86 9.71
CA ASP A 74 4.67 -7.23 10.23
C ASP A 74 4.07 -7.23 11.64
N LEU A 75 2.87 -7.81 11.76
CA LEU A 75 2.05 -7.76 12.96
C LEU A 75 2.06 -9.13 13.65
N LYS A 76 2.41 -9.17 14.94
CA LYS A 76 2.62 -10.41 15.74
C LYS A 76 1.58 -11.54 15.54
N ASN A 77 0.29 -11.24 15.35
CA ASN A 77 -0.78 -12.24 15.22
C ASN A 77 -1.42 -12.31 13.81
N ILE A 78 -0.91 -11.51 12.87
CA ILE A 78 -1.49 -11.31 11.54
C ILE A 78 -0.43 -11.57 10.44
N GLY A 79 0.86 -11.51 10.78
CA GLY A 79 1.97 -11.54 9.84
C GLY A 79 2.05 -10.24 9.05
N TRP A 80 2.62 -10.33 7.85
CA TRP A 80 2.69 -9.24 6.90
C TRP A 80 1.31 -8.82 6.45
N ALA A 81 1.07 -7.53 6.58
CA ALA A 81 -0.12 -6.86 6.12
C ALA A 81 0.22 -5.44 5.67
N TYR A 82 -0.74 -4.73 5.09
CA TYR A 82 -0.52 -3.35 4.67
C TYR A 82 -1.75 -2.47 4.83
N SER A 83 -1.54 -1.16 4.77
CA SER A 83 -2.60 -0.15 4.81
C SER A 83 -2.37 0.91 3.75
N VAL A 84 -3.46 1.48 3.23
CA VAL A 84 -3.47 2.59 2.29
C VAL A 84 -4.10 3.80 2.98
N PHE A 85 -3.31 4.85 3.16
CA PHE A 85 -3.72 6.04 3.90
C PHE A 85 -2.86 7.25 3.57
N SER A 86 -3.34 8.42 3.93
CA SER A 86 -2.59 9.64 4.10
C SER A 86 -2.40 9.89 5.60
N ASP A 87 -1.29 10.54 5.97
CA ASP A 87 -1.04 10.93 7.36
C ASP A 87 -1.30 12.44 7.56
N SER A 88 -1.64 12.83 8.79
CA SER A 88 -2.10 14.18 9.13
C SER A 88 -1.65 14.60 10.52
N ALA A 89 -1.75 15.90 10.77
CA ALA A 89 -1.75 16.39 12.13
C ALA A 89 -3.06 15.98 12.83
N ARG A 90 -2.98 15.65 14.12
CA ARG A 90 -4.13 15.24 14.92
C ARG A 90 -4.32 16.19 16.10
N SER A 91 -5.52 16.14 16.69
CA SER A 91 -5.84 16.88 17.92
C SER A 91 -4.80 16.75 19.03
N SER A 92 -4.14 15.58 19.12
CA SER A 92 -3.01 15.36 19.99
C SER A 92 -1.70 15.66 19.26
N LYS A 93 -1.05 16.80 19.58
CA LYS A 93 0.21 17.25 18.97
C LYS A 93 1.33 16.21 18.99
N THR A 94 1.37 15.34 20.01
CA THR A 94 2.36 14.26 20.12
C THR A 94 2.13 13.10 19.14
N LYS A 95 1.06 13.15 18.36
CA LYS A 95 0.65 12.14 17.37
C LYS A 95 0.52 12.71 15.95
N ASN A 96 1.12 13.88 15.70
CA ASN A 96 1.14 14.49 14.37
C ASN A 96 2.07 13.71 13.45
N PHE A 97 1.54 13.22 12.33
CA PHE A 97 2.28 12.46 11.32
C PHE A 97 3.08 11.30 11.93
N ASP A 98 2.38 10.41 12.63
CA ASP A 98 2.94 9.31 13.42
C ASP A 98 3.02 7.98 12.64
N ASP A 99 2.79 8.01 11.33
CA ASP A 99 2.77 6.85 10.43
C ASP A 99 1.72 5.80 10.80
N ARG A 100 0.61 6.22 11.42
CA ARG A 100 -0.48 5.33 11.79
C ARG A 100 -1.73 5.61 10.95
N PRO A 101 -2.36 4.58 10.35
CA PRO A 101 -3.64 4.74 9.65
C PRO A 101 -4.80 4.77 10.66
N MET A 102 -4.86 5.81 11.50
CA MET A 102 -5.85 5.97 12.58
C MET A 102 -6.93 7.02 12.28
N ASP A 103 -6.73 7.92 11.32
CA ASP A 103 -7.74 8.91 10.94
C ASP A 103 -8.73 8.33 9.94
N SER A 104 -10.02 8.27 10.28
CA SER A 104 -11.07 7.76 9.40
C SER A 104 -11.25 8.54 8.10
N PHE A 105 -10.83 9.81 8.04
CA PHE A 105 -10.96 10.64 6.83
C PHE A 105 -9.75 10.52 5.92
N GLU A 106 -8.63 9.97 6.41
CA GLU A 106 -7.41 9.82 5.64
C GLU A 106 -7.00 8.36 5.40
N VAL A 107 -7.84 7.39 5.78
CA VAL A 107 -7.67 6.00 5.35
C VAL A 107 -8.49 5.73 4.10
N ALA A 108 -7.85 5.15 3.08
CA ALA A 108 -8.51 4.82 1.83
C ALA A 108 -9.61 3.78 2.04
N ARG A 109 -10.61 3.79 1.16
CA ARG A 109 -11.67 2.78 1.13
C ARG A 109 -11.58 1.97 -0.14
N ASP A 110 -11.84 0.68 -0.03
CA ASP A 110 -12.04 -0.20 -1.17
C ASP A 110 -13.25 0.32 -1.98
N SER A 111 -13.05 0.52 -3.29
CA SER A 111 -14.04 1.17 -4.15
C SER A 111 -15.31 0.32 -4.36
N MET A 112 -15.23 -0.99 -4.18
CA MET A 112 -16.35 -1.90 -4.35
C MET A 112 -17.13 -2.12 -3.05
N SER A 113 -16.43 -2.41 -1.96
CA SER A 113 -17.03 -2.78 -0.68
C SER A 113 -17.18 -1.60 0.29
N GLY A 114 -16.52 -0.47 0.02
CA GLY A 114 -16.48 0.69 0.91
C GLY A 114 -15.71 0.46 2.21
N LYS A 115 -15.09 -0.71 2.40
CA LYS A 115 -14.33 -1.07 3.60
C LYS A 115 -13.00 -0.33 3.63
N TYR A 116 -12.51 0.02 4.82
CA TYR A 116 -11.23 0.72 4.98
C TYR A 116 -10.02 -0.15 4.66
N LEU A 117 -9.12 0.34 3.82
CA LEU A 117 -7.86 -0.30 3.50
C LEU A 117 -6.83 -0.13 4.65
N SER A 118 -7.15 -0.57 5.87
CA SER A 118 -6.28 -0.45 7.05
C SER A 118 -6.30 -1.69 7.96
N VAL A 119 -5.16 -1.95 8.61
CA VAL A 119 -4.97 -3.06 9.57
C VAL A 119 -4.77 -2.60 11.02
N TYR A 120 -4.80 -1.29 11.30
CA TYR A 120 -4.56 -0.73 12.66
C TYR A 120 -5.84 -0.35 13.44
N THR A 121 -7.02 -0.62 12.91
CA THR A 121 -8.30 -0.24 13.52
C THR A 121 -8.70 -1.17 14.67
N TYR A 122 -8.08 -1.00 15.85
CA TYR A 122 -8.52 -1.69 17.07
C TYR A 122 -9.46 -0.84 17.94
N ASN A 123 -9.41 0.50 17.92
CA ASN A 123 -9.90 1.24 19.09
C ASN A 123 -10.69 2.55 18.93
N ASN A 124 -11.10 3.05 17.75
CA ASN A 124 -11.89 4.30 17.78
C ASN A 124 -12.73 4.72 16.56
N THR A 125 -13.17 3.81 15.69
CA THR A 125 -14.18 4.18 14.70
C THR A 125 -15.30 3.15 14.71
N LYS A 126 -16.55 3.62 14.76
CA LYS A 126 -17.80 2.86 14.56
C LYS A 126 -17.88 2.11 13.21
N PHE A 127 -16.77 2.06 12.47
CA PHE A 127 -16.60 1.50 11.13
C PHE A 127 -15.33 0.62 11.02
N ALA A 128 -14.71 0.27 12.15
CA ALA A 128 -13.38 -0.34 12.25
C ALA A 128 -13.28 -1.85 11.97
N ASN A 129 -14.37 -2.58 11.76
CA ASN A 129 -14.34 -4.04 11.76
C ASN A 129 -14.54 -4.67 10.38
N GLY A 130 -13.54 -5.46 9.97
CA GLY A 130 -13.61 -6.41 8.86
C GLY A 130 -12.26 -6.86 8.30
N LEU A 131 -11.20 -6.05 8.41
CA LEU A 131 -9.99 -6.23 7.59
C LEU A 131 -8.68 -6.50 8.34
N ARG A 132 -8.67 -6.42 9.68
CA ARG A 132 -7.49 -6.73 10.50
C ARG A 132 -6.97 -8.16 10.29
N GLU A 133 -7.86 -9.09 9.95
CA GLU A 133 -7.53 -10.49 9.66
C GLU A 133 -8.06 -10.96 8.30
N GLY A 134 -8.55 -10.02 7.47
CA GLY A 134 -9.13 -10.28 6.16
C GLY A 134 -8.18 -9.96 5.01
N ASP A 135 -8.71 -9.30 3.99
CA ASP A 135 -8.09 -9.14 2.66
C ASP A 135 -6.68 -8.52 2.62
N LEU A 136 -6.29 -7.77 3.65
CA LEU A 136 -5.02 -7.04 3.72
C LEU A 136 -3.91 -7.80 4.46
N SER A 137 -4.23 -8.88 5.18
CA SER A 137 -3.23 -9.78 5.77
C SER A 137 -2.71 -10.72 4.69
N ILE A 138 -1.71 -10.27 3.94
CA ILE A 138 -1.13 -11.04 2.83
C ILE A 138 -0.44 -12.31 3.31
N SER A 139 0.02 -12.36 4.56
CA SER A 139 0.47 -13.61 5.18
C SER A 139 -0.66 -14.62 5.35
N LYS A 140 -1.78 -14.23 5.97
CA LYS A 140 -2.91 -15.16 6.19
C LYS A 140 -3.62 -15.53 4.89
N ARG A 141 -3.79 -14.57 3.98
CA ARG A 141 -4.56 -14.75 2.74
C ARG A 141 -3.80 -15.49 1.66
N TYR A 142 -2.51 -15.18 1.48
CA TYR A 142 -1.72 -15.64 0.33
C TYR A 142 -0.47 -16.43 0.73
N GLY A 143 -0.18 -16.58 2.03
CA GLY A 143 1.02 -17.28 2.49
C GLY A 143 2.31 -16.49 2.32
N VAL A 144 2.25 -15.16 2.13
CA VAL A 144 3.44 -14.32 2.07
C VAL A 144 4.18 -14.36 3.41
N SER A 145 5.41 -14.84 3.40
CA SER A 145 6.27 -14.97 4.57
C SER A 145 7.13 -13.73 4.79
N LYS A 146 7.47 -13.02 3.72
CA LYS A 146 8.40 -11.89 3.75
C LYS A 146 8.07 -10.86 2.69
N VAL A 147 8.26 -9.60 3.06
CA VAL A 147 8.22 -8.46 2.16
C VAL A 147 9.57 -7.75 2.20
N GLN A 148 10.20 -7.54 1.05
CA GLN A 148 11.45 -6.79 0.93
C GLN A 148 11.29 -5.61 -0.03
N MET A 149 11.92 -4.49 0.29
CA MET A 149 11.91 -3.29 -0.54
C MET A 149 13.35 -2.84 -0.85
N TYR A 150 13.54 -2.42 -2.10
CA TYR A 150 14.78 -1.89 -2.65
C TYR A 150 14.52 -0.47 -3.22
N GLY A 151 15.58 0.28 -3.56
CA GLY A 151 15.43 1.64 -4.10
C GLY A 151 15.14 2.73 -3.04
N GLY A 152 15.66 2.58 -1.82
CA GLY A 152 15.62 3.64 -0.79
C GLY A 152 14.38 3.67 0.11
N CYS A 153 13.33 2.88 -0.19
CA CYS A 153 12.08 2.83 0.57
C CYS A 153 12.11 2.06 1.90
N GLY A 154 13.29 1.57 2.33
CA GLY A 154 13.51 0.85 3.59
C GLY A 154 13.59 -0.68 3.43
N LYS A 155 14.49 -1.34 4.17
CA LYS A 155 14.85 -2.75 3.93
C LYS A 155 14.01 -3.78 4.70
N GLN A 156 13.51 -3.45 5.90
CA GLN A 156 12.79 -4.38 6.78
C GLN A 156 11.82 -3.61 7.68
N ASN A 157 10.61 -4.15 7.85
CA ASN A 157 9.50 -3.62 8.67
C ASN A 157 9.18 -2.14 8.49
N GLY A 158 8.20 -1.86 7.64
CA GLY A 158 7.64 -0.51 7.50
C GLY A 158 8.26 0.31 6.39
N GLY A 159 8.70 -0.31 5.29
CA GLY A 159 8.91 0.50 4.08
C GLY A 159 7.58 1.06 3.60
N ARG A 160 7.61 2.32 3.18
CA ARG A 160 6.44 3.11 2.78
C ARG A 160 6.69 3.58 1.37
N ILE A 161 5.75 3.23 0.50
CA ILE A 161 5.70 3.73 -0.87
C ILE A 161 4.66 4.82 -0.87
N LEU A 162 5.11 6.05 -1.08
CA LEU A 162 4.26 7.24 -1.15
C LEU A 162 4.18 7.72 -2.60
N PHE A 163 3.10 8.43 -2.92
CA PHE A 163 2.98 9.17 -4.17
C PHE A 163 2.74 10.64 -3.85
N ASP A 164 3.53 11.52 -4.47
CA ASP A 164 3.26 12.96 -4.41
C ASP A 164 2.05 13.34 -5.27
N ASP A 165 1.66 14.62 -5.24
CA ASP A 165 0.45 15.11 -5.91
C ASP A 165 0.55 15.08 -7.44
N LEU A 166 1.73 14.79 -7.99
CA LEU A 166 1.97 14.58 -9.41
C LEU A 166 2.06 13.08 -9.75
N GLY A 167 1.92 12.21 -8.75
CA GLY A 167 1.96 10.76 -8.89
C GLY A 167 3.37 10.19 -9.01
N PHE A 168 4.43 10.96 -8.69
CA PHE A 168 5.79 10.44 -8.61
C PHE A 168 5.99 9.69 -7.29
N VAL A 169 6.76 8.61 -7.35
CA VAL A 169 7.04 7.81 -6.15
C VAL A 169 7.96 8.57 -5.19
N ARG A 170 7.66 8.47 -3.90
CA ARG A 170 8.49 8.95 -2.79
C ARG A 170 8.65 7.82 -1.78
N CYS A 171 9.76 7.86 -1.05
CA CYS A 171 10.11 6.87 -0.06
C CYS A 171 10.07 7.47 1.34
N LYS A 172 9.70 6.67 2.33
CA LYS A 172 9.86 7.06 3.74
C LYS A 172 10.21 5.85 4.61
N LYS A 173 11.40 5.90 5.21
CA LYS A 173 11.80 4.93 6.23
C LYS A 173 11.23 5.34 7.59
N SER A 174 11.11 4.38 8.49
CA SER A 174 10.50 4.64 9.80
C SER A 174 11.35 5.64 10.59
N GLY A 175 10.75 6.76 10.98
CA GLY A 175 11.44 7.85 11.70
C GLY A 175 12.32 8.76 10.82
N GLU A 176 12.35 8.54 9.52
CA GLU A 176 13.04 9.42 8.55
C GLU A 176 12.03 10.33 7.84
N LYS A 177 12.53 11.42 7.25
CA LYS A 177 11.74 12.31 6.38
C LYS A 177 11.46 11.63 5.04
N VAL A 178 10.43 12.10 4.35
CA VAL A 178 10.16 11.71 2.95
C VAL A 178 11.34 12.08 2.06
N SER A 179 11.74 11.16 1.18
CA SER A 179 12.85 11.31 0.24
C SER A 179 12.48 10.84 -1.16
N TYR A 180 13.32 11.18 -2.13
CA TYR A 180 13.32 10.54 -3.43
C TYR A 180 13.75 9.07 -3.30
N PRO A 181 13.29 8.18 -4.21
CA PRO A 181 13.82 6.83 -4.29
C PRO A 181 15.27 6.83 -4.81
N ASP A 182 16.02 5.78 -4.51
CA ASP A 182 17.35 5.53 -5.05
C ASP A 182 17.23 4.74 -6.37
N GLY A 183 16.59 5.33 -7.38
CA GLY A 183 16.25 4.68 -8.65
C GLY A 183 14.90 3.95 -8.62
N GLU A 184 14.79 2.84 -9.36
CA GLU A 184 13.58 2.03 -9.38
C GLU A 184 13.33 1.35 -8.02
N VAL A 185 12.10 1.45 -7.52
CA VAL A 185 11.70 0.79 -6.28
C VAL A 185 11.21 -0.62 -6.62
N ILE A 186 11.85 -1.62 -6.03
CA ILE A 186 11.47 -3.03 -6.21
C ILE A 186 10.87 -3.52 -4.89
N LEU A 187 9.66 -4.05 -4.97
CA LEU A 187 8.96 -4.72 -3.88
C LEU A 187 8.93 -6.22 -4.18
N GLU A 188 9.59 -7.02 -3.34
CA GLU A 188 9.65 -8.47 -3.48
C GLU A 188 8.82 -9.14 -2.39
N LEU A 189 7.92 -10.04 -2.81
CA LEU A 189 7.10 -10.88 -1.94
C LEU A 189 7.65 -12.29 -2.00
N MET A 190 7.83 -12.94 -0.85
CA MET A 190 8.30 -14.32 -0.77
C MET A 190 7.31 -15.18 0.01
N ASP A 191 7.21 -16.45 -0.35
CA ASP A 191 6.50 -17.45 0.47
C ASP A 191 7.45 -18.22 1.40
N ASN A 192 6.92 -19.19 2.16
CA ASN A 192 7.73 -20.03 3.05
C ASN A 192 8.57 -21.10 2.31
N PHE A 193 8.32 -21.30 1.02
CA PHE A 193 8.98 -22.31 0.19
C PHE A 193 10.12 -21.74 -0.66
N GLY A 194 10.34 -20.42 -0.58
CA GLY A 194 11.39 -19.71 -1.30
C GLY A 194 11.00 -19.22 -2.69
N ALA A 195 9.72 -19.36 -3.09
CA ALA A 195 9.23 -18.70 -4.30
C ALA A 195 9.06 -17.20 -4.06
N SER A 196 9.33 -16.39 -5.08
CA SER A 196 9.17 -14.94 -5.01
C SER A 196 8.55 -14.34 -6.27
N VAL A 197 7.91 -13.18 -6.10
CA VAL A 197 7.34 -12.33 -7.15
C VAL A 197 7.72 -10.88 -6.86
N ARG A 198 7.86 -10.04 -7.90
CA ARG A 198 8.33 -8.67 -7.72
C ARG A 198 7.38 -7.64 -8.32
N ILE A 199 7.39 -6.45 -7.77
CA ILE A 199 6.65 -5.31 -8.27
C ILE A 199 7.67 -4.19 -8.43
N CYS A 200 7.76 -3.65 -9.64
CA CYS A 200 8.68 -2.59 -9.99
C CYS A 200 7.89 -1.28 -10.07
N ILE A 201 8.43 -0.23 -9.45
CA ILE A 201 7.84 1.10 -9.42
C ILE A 201 8.89 2.09 -9.88
N SER A 202 8.68 2.64 -11.07
CA SER A 202 9.54 3.66 -11.64
C SER A 202 9.38 4.99 -10.92
N GLU A 203 10.35 5.89 -11.09
CA GLU A 203 10.35 7.19 -10.41
C GLU A 203 9.09 8.03 -10.73
N ASN A 204 8.56 7.91 -11.94
CA ASN A 204 7.30 8.55 -12.39
C ASN A 204 6.02 7.87 -11.86
N GLY A 205 6.16 6.85 -11.01
CA GLY A 205 5.08 6.15 -10.33
C GLY A 205 4.34 5.14 -11.18
N LEU A 206 4.87 4.70 -12.33
CA LEU A 206 4.30 3.55 -13.03
C LEU A 206 4.57 2.28 -12.21
N VAL A 207 3.55 1.45 -12.04
CA VAL A 207 3.59 0.24 -11.22
C VAL A 207 3.37 -0.95 -12.12
N GLU A 208 4.36 -1.84 -12.19
CA GLU A 208 4.33 -3.01 -13.07
C GLU A 208 4.82 -4.26 -12.35
N LYS A 209 4.40 -5.43 -12.86
CA LYS A 209 4.92 -6.71 -12.39
C LYS A 209 6.29 -6.95 -13.02
N CYS A 210 7.24 -7.41 -12.21
CA CYS A 210 8.56 -7.88 -12.59
C CYS A 210 8.90 -9.14 -11.75
#